data_AF-A0A3P6G916-F1
#
_entry.id   AF-A0A3P6G916-F1
#
_cell.length_a   1.000
_cell.length_b   1.000
_cell.length_c   1.000
_cell.angle_alpha   90.00
_cell.angle_beta   90.00
_cell.angle_gamma   90.00
#
_symmetry.space_group_name_H-M   'P 1'
#
loop_
_entity.id
_entity.type
_entity.pdbx_description
1 polymer ?
#
loop_
_entity_poly.entity_id
_entity_poly.type
_entity_poly.pdbx_seq_one_letter_code
_entity_poly.pdbx_strand_id
1 'polypeptide(L)' 'MSAQKFQVVYLLLIIFLLFSQSTANRCVYRGPCKIDDDCKKLCTFPGDDPSYWRCLTPPPINGQCCCKHSNQGNIVLL' A
#
# COMPACT_ATOMS: atom_id res chain seq x y z
N MET A 1 -6.20 19.87 -38.61
CA MET A 1 -5.15 19.08 -37.90
C MET A 1 -4.96 19.59 -36.45
N SER A 2 -6.03 19.68 -35.64
CA SER A 2 -5.97 20.22 -34.26
C SER A 2 -6.48 19.26 -33.18
N ALA A 3 -7.17 18.17 -33.54
CA ALA A 3 -7.75 17.22 -32.58
C ALA A 3 -6.71 16.29 -31.92
N GLN A 4 -5.55 16.10 -32.55
CA GLN A 4 -4.53 15.14 -32.12
C GLN A 4 -3.77 15.59 -30.86
N LYS A 5 -3.69 16.90 -30.59
CA LYS A 5 -2.99 17.46 -29.42
C LYS A 5 -3.72 17.20 -28.10
N PHE A 6 -5.04 17.15 -28.11
CA PHE A 6 -5.84 16.92 -26.90
C PHE A 6 -5.84 15.46 -26.45
N GLN A 7 -5.71 14.52 -27.39
CA GLN A 7 -5.68 13.09 -27.06
C GLN A 7 -4.42 12.69 -26.27
N VAL A 8 -3.27 13.29 -26.57
CA VAL A 8 -2.00 12.98 -25.89
C VAL A 8 -2.03 13.43 -24.43
N VAL A 9 -2.58 14.62 -24.15
CA VAL A 9 -2.71 15.13 -22.78
C VAL A 9 -3.67 14.27 -21.96
N TYR A 10 -4.78 13.81 -22.56
CA TYR A 10 -5.72 12.93 -21.91
C TYR A 10 -5.11 11.55 -21.60
N LEU A 11 -4.32 11.01 -22.53
CA LEU A 11 -3.60 9.74 -22.32
C LEU A 11 -2.58 9.85 -21.18
N LEU A 12 -1.82 10.96 -21.12
CA LEU A 12 -0.88 11.23 -20.03
C LEU A 12 -1.59 11.33 -18.67
N LEU A 13 -2.74 12.01 -18.61
CA LEU A 13 -3.55 12.12 -17.39
C LEU A 13 -4.02 10.76 -16.88
N ILE A 14 -4.48 9.88 -17.79
CA ILE A 14 -4.90 8.51 -17.44
C ILE A 14 -3.72 7.71 -16.88
N ILE A 15 -2.53 7.83 -17.48
CA ILE A 15 -1.32 7.18 -16.99
C ILE A 15 -0.98 7.68 -15.58
N PHE A 16 -0.92 8.99 -15.34
CA PHE A 16 -0.63 9.53 -13.99
C PHE A 16 -1.64 9.07 -12.91
N LEU A 17 -2.92 8.98 -13.26
CA LEU A 17 -3.97 8.48 -12.36
C LEU A 17 -3.82 6.98 -12.09
N LEU A 18 -3.47 6.18 -13.08
CA LEU A 18 -3.25 4.72 -12.93
C LEU A 18 -2.02 4.41 -12.07
N PHE A 19 -0.92 5.15 -12.25
CA PHE A 19 0.31 4.96 -11.48
C PHE A 19 0.14 5.37 -10.01
N SER A 20 -0.67 6.39 -9.73
CA SER A 20 -0.94 6.83 -8.34
C SER A 20 -1.62 5.75 -7.49
N GLN A 21 -2.46 4.89 -8.10
CA GLN A 21 -3.18 3.84 -7.36
C GLN A 21 -2.31 2.66 -6.90
N SER A 22 -1.14 2.43 -7.52
CA SER A 22 -0.24 1.34 -7.11
C SER A 22 0.58 1.65 -5.84
N THR A 23 0.54 2.89 -5.36
CA THR A 23 1.27 3.32 -4.15
C THR A 23 0.43 3.27 -2.86
N ALA A 24 -0.75 2.63 -2.91
CA ALA A 24 -1.47 2.28 -1.69
C ALA A 24 -0.67 1.20 -0.96
N ASN A 25 0.13 1.64 -0.01
CA ASN A 25 0.93 0.87 0.93
C ASN A 25 0.09 -0.27 1.54
N ARG A 26 0.10 -1.45 0.90
CA ARG A 26 -0.83 -2.56 1.21
C ARG A 26 -0.55 -3.09 2.61
N CYS A 27 -1.38 -2.69 3.57
CA CYS A 27 -1.48 -3.35 4.87
C CYS A 27 -1.90 -4.80 4.66
N VAL A 28 -1.05 -5.73 5.08
CA VAL A 28 -1.41 -7.14 5.21
C VAL A 28 -2.01 -7.32 6.60
N TYR A 29 -3.31 -7.60 6.66
CA TYR A 29 -4.00 -7.79 7.93
C TYR A 29 -3.67 -9.17 8.51
N ARG A 30 -3.19 -9.22 9.76
CA ARG A 30 -2.82 -10.46 10.45
C ARG A 30 -3.30 -10.47 11.88
N GLY A 31 -3.98 -11.56 12.26
CA GLY A 31 -4.29 -11.89 13.65
C GLY A 31 -5.08 -10.82 14.43
N PRO A 32 -5.49 -11.16 15.66
CA PRO A 32 -6.06 -10.18 16.57
C PRO A 32 -4.96 -9.33 17.23
N CYS A 33 -5.28 -8.10 17.62
CA CYS A 33 -4.41 -7.23 18.42
C CYS A 33 -5.20 -6.31 19.35
N LYS A 34 -4.56 -5.86 20.42
CA LYS A 34 -5.08 -4.81 21.33
C LYS A 34 -4.21 -3.56 21.33
N ILE A 35 -2.92 -3.72 21.10
CA ILE A 35 -1.90 -2.68 21.07
C ILE A 35 -0.92 -2.96 19.93
N ASP A 36 -0.15 -1.95 19.50
CA ASP A 36 0.80 -2.08 18.38
C ASP A 36 1.88 -3.16 18.64
N ASP A 37 2.36 -3.30 19.87
CA ASP A 37 3.39 -4.29 20.22
C ASP A 37 2.95 -5.75 20.01
N ASP A 38 1.64 -6.05 20.06
CA ASP A 38 1.11 -7.38 19.74
C ASP A 38 1.44 -7.78 18.29
N CYS A 39 1.46 -6.78 17.40
CA CYS A 39 1.74 -6.94 15.99
C CYS A 39 3.22 -7.20 15.69
N LYS A 40 4.14 -6.86 16.60
CA LYS A 40 5.58 -7.07 16.40
C LYS A 40 5.94 -8.54 16.19
N LYS A 41 5.19 -9.46 16.82
CA LYS A 41 5.38 -10.91 16.66
C LYS A 41 4.63 -11.48 15.46
N LEU A 42 3.62 -10.76 14.95
CA LEU A 42 2.78 -11.18 13.84
C LEU A 42 3.33 -10.70 12.48
N CYS A 43 4.00 -9.55 12.47
CA CYS A 43 4.61 -8.94 11.28
C CYS A 43 6.08 -9.34 11.11
N THR A 44 6.40 -10.61 11.30
CA THR A 44 7.75 -11.16 11.15
C THR A 44 7.87 -12.09 9.94
N PHE A 45 6.90 -12.07 9.02
CA PHE A 45 6.96 -12.91 7.84
C PHE A 45 7.99 -12.36 6.85
N PRO A 46 8.60 -13.23 6.03
CA PRO A 46 9.49 -12.78 4.97
C PRO A 46 8.76 -11.80 4.04
N GLY A 47 9.30 -10.58 3.93
CA GLY A 47 8.72 -9.47 3.16
C GLY A 47 8.00 -8.41 4.01
N ASP A 48 7.68 -8.69 5.28
CA ASP A 48 7.15 -7.66 6.19
C ASP A 48 8.24 -6.66 6.58
N ASP A 49 7.87 -5.40 6.75
CA ASP A 49 8.74 -4.32 7.19
C ASP A 49 8.95 -4.38 8.71
N PRO A 50 10.19 -4.65 9.18
CA PRO A 50 10.47 -4.79 10.61
C PRO A 50 10.52 -3.44 11.34
N SER A 51 10.14 -2.33 10.68
CA SER A 51 10.02 -1.02 11.30
C SER A 51 8.58 -0.51 11.33
N TYR A 52 7.64 -1.24 10.71
CA TYR A 52 6.25 -0.82 10.61
C TYR A 52 5.25 -1.95 10.87
N TRP A 53 4.58 -1.83 12.00
CA TRP A 53 3.39 -2.58 12.37
C TRP A 53 2.43 -1.65 13.13
N ARG A 54 1.13 -1.87 12.98
CA ARG A 54 0.12 -1.12 13.73
C ARG A 54 -1.10 -1.98 14.00
N CYS A 55 -1.63 -1.90 15.20
CA CYS A 55 -2.92 -2.44 15.56
C CYS A 55 -4.02 -1.47 15.13
N LEU A 56 -4.96 -1.97 14.33
CA LEU A 56 -6.04 -1.16 13.82
C LEU A 56 -7.15 -1.08 14.85
N THR A 57 -7.51 0.13 15.24
CA THR A 57 -8.66 0.42 16.08
C THR A 57 -9.94 0.79 15.31
N PRO A 58 -9.92 1.25 14.03
CA PRO A 58 -11.17 1.63 13.37
C PRO A 58 -11.97 0.40 12.90
N PRO A 59 -13.30 0.38 13.08
CA PRO A 59 -14.17 -0.63 12.46
C PRO A 59 -14.14 -0.51 10.93
N PRO A 60 -14.31 -1.61 10.17
CA PRO A 60 -14.63 -2.98 10.59
C PRO A 60 -13.40 -3.87 10.91
N ILE A 61 -12.19 -3.34 10.72
CA ILE A 61 -10.91 -4.05 10.90
C ILE A 61 -10.29 -3.85 12.30
N ASN A 62 -11.12 -3.41 13.24
CA ASN A 62 -10.80 -3.27 14.66
C ASN A 62 -10.18 -4.57 15.18
N GLY A 63 -9.04 -4.41 15.85
CA GLY A 63 -8.33 -5.47 16.51
C GLY A 63 -7.57 -6.34 15.54
N GLN A 64 -7.17 -5.85 14.37
CA GLN A 64 -6.27 -6.56 13.45
C GLN A 64 -4.94 -5.84 13.27
N CYS A 65 -3.84 -6.58 13.14
CA CYS A 65 -2.55 -5.98 12.83
C CYS A 65 -2.45 -5.66 11.34
N CYS A 66 -2.10 -4.42 11.01
CA CYS A 66 -1.54 -4.08 9.72
C CYS A 66 -0.02 -4.31 9.75
N CYS A 67 0.44 -5.26 8.95
CA CYS A 67 1.85 -5.41 8.59
C CYS A 67 2.08 -4.73 7.24
N LYS A 68 3.04 -3.82 7.16
CA LYS A 68 3.44 -3.23 5.88
C LYS A 68 4.45 -4.16 5.23
N HIS A 69 4.29 -4.45 3.94
CA HIS A 69 5.36 -5.10 3.19
C HIS A 69 6.51 -4.11 3.03
N SER A 70 7.75 -4.53 3.33
CA SER A 70 8.94 -3.73 3.04
C SER A 70 9.15 -3.75 1.53
N ASN A 71 8.37 -2.92 0.84
CA ASN A 71 8.57 -2.68 -0.58
C ASN A 71 9.79 -1.75 -0.71
N GLN A 72 10.98 -2.33 -0.57
CA GLN A 72 12.19 -1.70 -1.11
C GLN A 72 12.00 -1.61 -2.63
N GLY A 73 11.44 -0.47 -3.04
CA GLY A 73 11.43 0.08 -4.39
C GLY A 73 11.19 -0.92 -5.52
N ASN A 74 9.95 -1.09 -5.95
CA ASN A 74 9.69 -1.56 -7.30
C ASN A 74 9.03 -0.46 -8.14
N ILE A 75 9.87 0.48 -8.55
CA ILE A 75 9.74 1.12 -9.86
C ILE A 75 10.07 0.01 -10.88
N VAL A 76 9.07 -0.81 -11.26
CA VAL A 76 9.19 -1.58 -12.51
C VAL A 76 8.82 -0.62 -13.62
N LEU A 77 9.84 0.09 -14.11
CA LEU A 77 9.84 0.62 -15.47
C LEU A 77 10.18 -0.56 -16.38
N LEU A 78 9.18 -1.11 -17.06
CA LEU A 78 9.32 -1.88 -18.30
C LEU A 78 8.10 -1.60 -19.17
#